data_AF-A0A1S3Y5B0-F1
#
_entry.id   AF-A0A1S3Y5B0-F1
#
_cell.length_a   1.000
_cell.length_b   1.000
_cell.length_c   1.000
_cell.angle_alpha   90.00
_cell.angle_beta   90.00
_cell.angle_gamma   90.00
#
_symmetry.space_group_name_H-M   'P 1'
#
loop_
_entity.id
_entity.type
_entity.pdbx_description
1 polymer ?
#
loop_
_entity_poly.entity_id
_entity_poly.type
_entity_poly.pdbx_seq_one_letter_code
_entity_poly.pdbx_strand_id
1 'polypeptide(L)'
;MLHVNNASDYGVSLKSLKDSVVLMLPVSSAFVNEGDGANVVPIRSPNLFWLGMPKLIHSMLNTDEKREKMSDVMWQAYSDELYRSKLLRQSGGPLFLLDIHSLSNNCGAHCTDDGMHYHGAVYEAAVHIMLNGLLIESNQKL
;
A
#
# COMPACT_ATOMS: atom_id res chain seq x y z
N MET A 1 -8.38 -1.54 -11.31
CA MET A 1 -9.69 -2.18 -11.54
C MET A 1 -10.49 -1.48 -12.62
N LEU A 2 -10.86 -0.18 -12.51
CA LEU A 2 -11.57 0.49 -13.61
C LEU A 2 -10.65 0.97 -14.75
N HIS A 3 -9.52 1.62 -14.40
CA HIS A 3 -8.62 2.21 -15.40
C HIS A 3 -7.71 1.16 -16.07
N VAL A 4 -7.13 0.29 -15.24
CA VAL A 4 -6.53 -0.96 -15.69
C VAL A 4 -7.52 -2.02 -15.26
N ASN A 5 -8.13 -2.71 -16.22
CA ASN A 5 -9.04 -3.85 -16.00
C ASN A 5 -8.36 -5.16 -16.44
N ASN A 6 -7.05 -5.21 -16.26
CA ASN A 6 -6.21 -6.35 -16.56
C ASN A 6 -5.19 -6.49 -15.43
N ALA A 7 -5.24 -7.59 -14.69
CA ALA A 7 -4.34 -7.79 -13.56
C ALA A 7 -2.88 -7.89 -14.01
N SER A 8 -2.62 -8.51 -15.17
CA SER A 8 -1.26 -8.66 -15.71
C SER A 8 -0.60 -7.31 -16.01
N ASP A 9 -1.31 -6.39 -16.67
CA ASP A 9 -0.80 -5.04 -16.97
C ASP A 9 -0.55 -4.22 -15.71
N TYR A 10 -1.41 -4.42 -14.70
CA TYR A 10 -1.22 -3.85 -13.37
C TYR A 10 0.04 -4.42 -12.70
N GLY A 11 0.29 -5.73 -12.79
CA GLY A 11 1.50 -6.38 -12.30
C GLY A 11 2.78 -5.85 -12.95
N VAL A 12 2.76 -5.59 -14.27
CA VAL A 12 3.88 -4.94 -14.99
C VAL A 12 4.15 -3.54 -14.41
N SER A 13 3.09 -2.77 -14.18
CA SER A 13 3.19 -1.42 -13.60
C SER A 13 3.75 -1.44 -12.18
N LEU A 14 3.30 -2.40 -11.35
CA LEU A 14 3.82 -2.60 -10.00
C LEU A 14 5.31 -2.96 -9.98
N LYS A 15 5.76 -3.79 -10.92
CA LYS A 15 7.17 -4.12 -11.06
C LYS A 15 8.01 -2.88 -11.36
N SER A 16 7.57 -2.06 -12.31
CA SER A 16 8.25 -0.80 -12.63
C SER A 16 8.28 0.14 -11.43
N LEU A 17 7.18 0.27 -10.69
CA LEU A 17 7.13 1.09 -9.48
C LEU A 17 8.09 0.57 -8.42
N LYS A 18 8.13 -0.74 -8.19
CA LYS A 18 9.06 -1.35 -7.23
C LYS A 18 10.51 -1.00 -7.56
N ASP A 19 10.90 -1.09 -8.84
CA ASP A 19 12.25 -0.75 -9.27
C ASP A 19 12.55 0.74 -9.02
N SER A 20 11.59 1.65 -9.22
CA SER A 20 11.73 3.07 -8.88
C SER A 20 11.81 3.33 -7.37
N VAL A 21 11.02 2.61 -6.57
CA VAL A 21 11.02 2.74 -5.11
C VAL A 21 12.34 2.30 -4.50
N VAL A 22 12.93 1.22 -5.00
CA VAL A 22 14.24 0.73 -4.53
C VAL A 22 15.33 1.79 -4.71
N LEU A 23 15.27 2.62 -5.76
CA LEU A 23 16.19 3.73 -5.98
C LEU A 23 16.06 4.87 -4.95
N MET A 24 14.93 4.97 -4.25
CA MET A 24 14.71 5.98 -3.20
C MET A 24 15.17 5.52 -1.81
N LEU A 25 15.48 4.24 -1.65
CA LEU A 25 15.92 3.72 -0.36
C LEU A 25 17.39 4.08 -0.13
N PRO A 26 17.78 4.47 1.09
CA PRO A 26 19.18 4.69 1.42
C PRO A 26 19.98 3.42 1.12
N VAL A 27 21.03 3.53 0.32
CA VAL A 27 22.02 2.47 0.19
C VAL A 27 22.79 2.44 1.51
N SER A 28 22.65 1.37 2.30
CA SER A 28 23.51 1.16 3.46
C SER A 28 24.97 1.17 2.99
N SER A 29 25.68 2.25 3.28
CA SER A 29 27.13 2.29 3.14
C SER A 29 27.75 1.41 4.22
N ALA A 30 27.83 0.11 3.96
CA ALA A 30 28.56 -0.84 4.82
C ALA A 30 30.09 -0.78 4.60
N PHE A 31 30.60 0.20 3.82
CA PHE A 31 32.00 0.25 3.40
C PHE A 31 32.65 1.64 3.57
N VAL A 32 32.31 2.40 4.61
CA VAL A 32 33.18 3.52 5.02
C VAL A 32 34.32 2.93 5.84
N ASN A 33 35.46 2.77 5.18
CA ASN A 33 36.72 2.37 5.81
C ASN A 33 37.00 3.19 7.07
N GLU A 34 37.40 2.48 8.13
CA GLU A 34 38.00 3.04 9.34
C GLU A 34 39.09 4.05 8.94
N GLY A 35 38.92 5.32 9.27
CA GLY A 35 39.96 6.30 8.97
C GLY A 35 39.70 7.75 9.31
N ASP A 36 38.45 8.21 9.42
CA ASP A 36 38.23 9.61 9.79
C ASP A 36 36.95 9.77 10.61
N GLY A 37 37.02 10.57 11.67
CA GLY A 37 35.97 10.80 12.67
C GLY A 37 34.78 11.59 12.16
N ALA A 38 34.29 11.27 10.96
CA ALA A 38 33.05 11.81 10.44
C ALA A 38 31.89 11.14 11.17
N ASN A 39 31.14 11.93 11.96
CA ASN A 39 29.85 11.53 12.50
C ASN A 39 28.93 11.09 11.36
N VAL A 40 28.87 9.78 11.08
CA VAL A 40 27.95 9.21 10.11
C VAL A 40 26.56 9.31 10.72
N VAL A 41 25.81 10.34 10.34
CA VAL A 41 24.40 10.45 10.71
C VAL A 41 23.68 9.27 10.04
N PRO A 42 23.00 8.39 10.80
CA PRO A 42 22.25 7.29 10.20
C PRO A 42 21.17 7.87 9.27
N ILE A 43 21.26 7.57 7.98
CA ILE A 43 20.22 7.97 7.03
C ILE A 43 19.01 7.08 7.30
N ARG A 44 17.95 7.66 7.89
CA ARG A 44 16.69 6.96 8.12
C ARG A 44 16.00 6.72 6.78
N SER A 45 15.59 5.49 6.53
CA SER A 45 14.76 5.16 5.37
C SER A 45 13.42 5.87 5.46
N PRO A 46 12.86 6.35 4.32
CA PRO A 46 11.54 6.94 4.33
C PRO A 46 10.49 5.91 4.74
N ASN A 47 9.46 6.36 5.46
CA ASN A 47 8.29 5.54 5.71
C ASN A 47 7.41 5.53 4.46
N LEU A 48 7.32 4.38 3.82
CA LEU A 48 6.56 4.20 2.60
C LEU A 48 5.33 3.34 2.89
N PHE A 49 4.17 3.79 2.42
CA PHE A 49 2.90 3.14 2.64
C PHE A 49 2.22 2.83 1.30
N TRP A 50 1.52 1.70 1.24
CA TRP A 50 0.67 1.33 0.11
C TRP A 50 -0.79 1.33 0.56
N LEU A 51 -1.64 2.09 -0.14
CA LEU A 51 -3.07 2.08 0.13
C LEU A 51 -3.72 0.87 -0.56
N GLY A 52 -4.17 -0.10 0.24
CA GLY A 52 -4.90 -1.27 -0.27
C GLY A 52 -6.24 -0.89 -0.88
N MET A 53 -6.76 -1.74 -1.77
CA MET A 53 -8.11 -1.55 -2.33
C MET A 53 -9.17 -1.81 -1.24
N PRO A 54 -10.28 -1.05 -1.21
CA PRO A 54 -11.36 -1.30 -0.27
C PRO A 54 -12.15 -2.57 -0.64
N LYS A 55 -12.99 -3.04 0.29
CA LYS A 55 -14.01 -4.04 0.00
C LYS A 55 -15.05 -3.46 -0.97
N LEU A 56 -15.42 -4.22 -1.99
CA LEU A 56 -16.46 -3.80 -2.92
C LEU A 56 -17.83 -4.30 -2.49
N ILE A 57 -18.84 -3.43 -2.52
CA ILE A 57 -20.24 -3.81 -2.27
C ILE A 57 -20.96 -3.84 -3.61
N HIS A 58 -20.92 -5.00 -4.27
CA HIS A 58 -21.40 -5.18 -5.64
C HIS A 58 -22.83 -4.68 -5.88
N SER A 59 -23.72 -4.91 -4.92
CA SER A 59 -25.12 -4.47 -4.98
C SER A 59 -25.30 -2.95 -5.01
N MET A 60 -24.30 -2.17 -4.57
CA MET A 60 -24.35 -0.71 -4.52
C MET A 60 -23.65 -0.05 -5.72
N LEU A 61 -22.94 -0.81 -6.55
CA LEU A 61 -22.28 -0.28 -7.74
C LEU A 61 -23.33 0.22 -8.74
N ASN A 62 -23.19 1.47 -9.17
CA ASN A 62 -24.22 2.22 -9.89
C ASN A 62 -24.27 1.98 -11.41
N THR A 63 -23.32 1.24 -11.99
CA THR A 63 -23.30 0.92 -13.43
C THR A 63 -23.00 -0.55 -13.66
N ASP A 64 -23.53 -1.10 -14.76
CA ASP A 64 -23.26 -2.50 -15.13
C ASP A 64 -21.78 -2.73 -15.45
N GLU A 65 -21.12 -1.75 -16.07
CA GLU A 65 -19.67 -1.79 -16.30
C GLU A 65 -18.88 -1.92 -14.99
N LYS A 66 -19.23 -1.16 -13.94
CA LYS A 66 -18.58 -1.29 -12.63
C LYS A 66 -18.82 -2.68 -12.05
N ARG A 67 -20.05 -3.19 -12.12
CA ARG A 67 -20.41 -4.53 -11.61
C ARG A 67 -19.67 -5.65 -12.33
N GLU A 68 -19.44 -5.51 -13.63
CA GLU A 68 -18.71 -6.48 -14.43
C GLU A 68 -17.21 -6.44 -14.13
N LYS A 69 -16.61 -5.24 -14.09
CA LYS A 69 -15.17 -5.05 -13.96
C LYS A 69 -14.65 -5.08 -12.52
N MET A 70 -15.48 -4.73 -11.56
CA MET A 70 -15.14 -4.65 -10.13
C MET A 70 -15.73 -5.85 -9.37
N SER A 71 -15.34 -7.04 -9.80
CA SER A 71 -15.71 -8.30 -9.14
C SER A 71 -14.68 -8.70 -8.08
N ASP A 72 -15.09 -9.54 -7.14
CA ASP A 72 -14.18 -10.12 -6.14
C ASP A 72 -13.03 -10.91 -6.80
N VAL A 73 -13.30 -11.55 -7.95
CA VAL A 73 -12.29 -12.26 -8.75
C VAL A 73 -11.23 -11.28 -9.26
N MET A 74 -11.66 -10.12 -9.79
CA MET A 74 -10.72 -9.10 -10.27
C MET A 74 -9.94 -8.48 -9.10
N TRP A 75 -10.62 -8.20 -7.98
CA TRP A 75 -9.97 -7.71 -6.77
C TRP A 75 -8.89 -8.69 -6.26
N GLN A 76 -9.19 -9.99 -6.25
CA GLN A 76 -8.23 -11.02 -5.86
C GLN A 76 -7.04 -11.05 -6.82
N ALA A 77 -7.28 -11.04 -8.13
CA ALA A 77 -6.22 -11.05 -9.13
C ALA A 77 -5.27 -9.82 -8.98
N TYR A 78 -5.82 -8.64 -8.70
CA TYR A 78 -5.02 -7.44 -8.42
C TYR A 78 -4.22 -7.57 -7.12
N SER A 79 -4.83 -8.16 -6.09
CA SER A 79 -4.16 -8.40 -4.80
C SER A 79 -3.01 -9.39 -4.98
N ASP A 80 -3.21 -10.46 -5.73
CA ASP A 80 -2.18 -11.46 -6.03
C ASP A 80 -0.98 -10.83 -6.76
N GLU A 81 -1.24 -9.97 -7.74
CA GLU A 81 -0.20 -9.22 -8.45
C GLU A 81 0.57 -8.27 -7.53
N LEU A 82 -0.12 -7.60 -6.60
CA LEU A 82 0.52 -6.77 -5.58
C LEU A 82 1.46 -7.58 -4.69
N TYR A 83 1.02 -8.75 -4.19
CA TYR A 83 1.88 -9.61 -3.39
C TYR A 83 3.06 -10.17 -4.19
N ARG A 84 2.80 -10.63 -5.43
CA ARG A 84 3.82 -11.15 -6.35
C ARG A 84 4.87 -10.12 -6.74
N SER A 85 4.50 -8.84 -6.79
CA SER A 85 5.42 -7.74 -7.10
C SER A 85 6.53 -7.57 -6.05
N LYS A 86 6.35 -8.09 -4.82
CA LYS A 86 7.25 -7.86 -3.67
C LYS A 86 7.43 -6.38 -3.34
N LEU A 87 6.39 -5.58 -3.54
CA LEU A 87 6.38 -4.17 -3.15
C LEU A 87 6.10 -3.98 -1.65
N LEU A 88 5.31 -4.88 -1.05
CA LEU A 88 4.89 -4.81 0.35
C LEU A 88 5.90 -5.49 1.29
N ARG A 89 6.04 -4.98 2.51
CA ARG A 89 6.86 -5.57 3.59
C ARG A 89 6.54 -7.04 3.84
N GLN A 90 5.26 -7.41 3.82
CA GLN A 90 4.79 -8.78 4.00
C GLN A 90 5.29 -9.74 2.91
N SER A 91 5.66 -9.23 1.73
CA SER A 91 6.24 -9.99 0.62
C SER A 91 7.70 -9.63 0.34
N GLY A 92 8.38 -8.94 1.26
CA GLY A 92 9.81 -8.61 1.20
C GLY A 92 10.17 -7.26 0.58
N GLY A 93 9.17 -6.41 0.33
CA GLY A 93 9.36 -5.05 -0.17
C GLY A 93 9.43 -3.98 0.92
N PRO A 94 9.59 -2.70 0.54
CA PRO A 94 9.75 -1.61 1.52
C PRO A 94 8.44 -1.01 2.03
N LEU A 95 7.31 -1.18 1.33
CA LEU A 95 6.05 -0.49 1.65
C LEU A 95 5.22 -1.21 2.72
N PHE A 96 4.71 -0.47 3.69
CA PHE A 96 3.72 -0.97 4.65
C PHE A 96 2.31 -0.92 4.04
N LEU A 97 1.54 -2.01 4.11
CA LEU A 97 0.18 -2.05 3.60
C LEU A 97 -0.79 -1.37 4.57
N LEU A 98 -1.46 -0.31 4.12
CA LEU A 98 -2.69 0.20 4.73
C LEU A 98 -3.86 -0.62 4.18
N ASP A 99 -4.26 -1.64 4.92
CA ASP A 99 -5.27 -2.61 4.48
C ASP A 99 -6.70 -2.05 4.58
N ILE A 100 -7.05 -1.21 3.60
CA ILE A 100 -8.38 -0.61 3.50
C ILE A 100 -9.47 -1.68 3.35
N HIS A 101 -9.17 -2.84 2.72
CA HIS A 101 -10.12 -3.93 2.60
C HIS A 101 -10.56 -4.43 3.98
N SER A 102 -9.61 -4.70 4.87
CA SER A 102 -9.92 -5.12 6.24
C SER A 102 -10.63 -4.02 7.05
N LEU A 103 -10.20 -2.76 6.91
CA LEU A 103 -10.83 -1.63 7.61
C LEU A 103 -12.29 -1.42 7.17
N SER A 104 -12.55 -1.50 5.87
CA SER A 104 -13.89 -1.37 5.29
C SER A 104 -14.79 -2.58 5.57
N ASN A 105 -14.22 -3.79 5.71
CA ASN A 105 -15.00 -5.00 5.98
C ASN A 105 -15.78 -4.93 7.31
N ASN A 106 -15.26 -4.20 8.30
CA ASN A 106 -15.89 -4.10 9.62
C ASN A 106 -17.22 -3.32 9.62
N CYS A 107 -17.45 -2.46 8.62
CA CYS A 107 -18.68 -1.67 8.49
C CYS A 107 -19.46 -1.95 7.20
N GLY A 108 -18.81 -2.53 6.18
CA GLY A 108 -19.45 -3.03 4.96
C GLY A 108 -20.29 -1.97 4.24
N ALA A 109 -21.50 -2.34 3.85
CA ALA A 109 -22.42 -1.44 3.13
C ALA A 109 -22.82 -0.18 3.91
N HIS A 110 -22.66 -0.16 5.24
CA HIS A 110 -23.07 0.98 6.06
C HIS A 110 -22.11 2.16 6.00
N CYS A 111 -20.89 1.96 5.51
CA CYS A 111 -19.84 2.97 5.50
C CYS A 111 -19.37 3.32 4.09
N THR A 112 -20.21 3.14 3.08
CA THR A 112 -19.93 3.49 1.70
C THR A 112 -21.14 4.12 1.03
N ASP A 113 -20.92 5.08 0.15
CA ASP A 113 -22.00 5.78 -0.55
C ASP A 113 -22.44 5.04 -1.83
N ASP A 114 -21.53 4.30 -2.46
CA ASP A 114 -21.74 3.69 -3.78
C ASP A 114 -21.10 2.29 -3.93
N GLY A 115 -20.70 1.69 -2.81
CA GLY A 115 -20.07 0.38 -2.79
C GLY A 115 -18.58 0.36 -3.12
N MET A 116 -17.94 1.52 -3.34
CA MET A 116 -16.48 1.61 -3.54
C MET A 116 -15.83 2.83 -2.86
N HIS A 117 -16.55 3.92 -2.64
CA HIS A 117 -16.09 5.08 -1.88
C HIS A 117 -16.57 4.96 -0.43
N TYR A 118 -15.62 4.82 0.50
CA TYR A 118 -15.93 4.65 1.92
C TYR A 118 -15.98 5.99 2.65
N HIS A 119 -16.73 6.05 3.75
CA HIS A 119 -16.82 7.25 4.58
C HIS A 119 -15.49 7.59 5.24
N GLY A 120 -15.36 8.85 5.67
CA GLY A 120 -14.14 9.40 6.27
C GLY A 120 -13.54 8.53 7.36
N ALA A 121 -14.36 7.90 8.20
CA ALA A 121 -13.90 7.03 9.30
C ALA A 121 -12.94 5.90 8.86
N VAL A 122 -13.15 5.30 7.66
CA VAL A 122 -12.24 4.25 7.15
C VAL A 122 -10.88 4.84 6.79
N TYR A 123 -10.85 6.03 6.17
CA TYR A 123 -9.62 6.70 5.79
C TYR A 123 -8.91 7.33 6.99
N GLU A 124 -9.65 7.84 7.97
CA GLU A 124 -9.11 8.33 9.25
C GLU A 124 -8.39 7.21 10.01
N ALA A 125 -8.98 6.00 10.04
CA ALA A 125 -8.32 4.84 10.62
C ALA A 125 -6.98 4.51 9.92
N ALA A 126 -6.94 4.58 8.59
CA ALA A 126 -5.71 4.40 7.82
C ALA A 126 -4.66 5.49 8.12
N VAL A 127 -5.09 6.75 8.26
CA VAL A 127 -4.22 7.87 8.65
C VAL A 127 -3.67 7.67 10.07
N HIS A 128 -4.49 7.21 11.01
CA HIS A 128 -4.03 6.90 12.37
C HIS A 128 -2.97 5.79 12.37
N ILE A 129 -3.13 4.74 11.56
CA ILE A 129 -2.10 3.70 11.39
C ILE A 129 -0.79 4.31 10.87
N MET A 130 -0.87 5.17 9.85
CA MET A 130 0.30 5.86 9.28
C MET A 130 1.01 6.74 10.33
N LEU A 131 0.26 7.58 11.04
CA LEU A 131 0.81 8.47 12.07
C LEU A 131 1.42 7.69 13.24
N ASN A 132 0.79 6.61 13.68
CA ASN A 132 1.35 5.73 14.70
C ASN A 132 2.67 5.10 14.24
N GLY A 133 2.76 4.68 12.98
CA GLY A 133 4.02 4.20 12.40
C GLY A 133 5.12 5.26 12.45
N LEU A 134 4.81 6.50 12.06
CA LEU A 134 5.76 7.62 12.13
C LEU A 134 6.20 7.94 13.57
N LEU A 135 5.26 7.92 14.52
CA LEU A 135 5.57 8.14 15.93
C LEU A 135 6.49 7.07 16.50
N ILE A 136 6.24 5.80 16.19
CA ILE A 136 7.11 4.68 16.62
C ILE A 136 8.53 4.87 16.08
N GLU A 137 8.68 5.11 14.78
CA GLU A 137 9.97 5.32 14.12
C GLU A 137 10.71 6.57 14.65
N SER A 138 9.97 7.64 14.99
CA SER A 138 10.57 8.86 15.55
C SER A 138 11.13 8.64 16.96
N ASN A 139 10.51 7.76 17.76
CA ASN A 139 10.87 7.50 19.16
C ASN A 139 11.83 6.32 19.35
N GLN A 140 12.03 5.48 18.33
CA GLN A 140 13.08 4.48 18.33
C GLN A 140 14.44 5.17 18.33
N LYS A 141 15.20 4.99 19.43
CA LYS A 141 16.62 5.34 19.50
C LYS A 141 17.41 4.23 18.79
N LEU A 142 18.25 4.62 17.83
CA LEU A 142 19.24 3.73 17.21
C LEU A 142 20.33 3.38 18.22
#